data_AF-A0A8J5VF57-F1
#
_entry.id   AF-A0A8J5VF57-F1
#
_cell.length_a   1.000
_cell.length_b   1.000
_cell.length_c   1.000
_cell.angle_alpha   90.00
_cell.angle_beta   90.00
_cell.angle_gamma   90.00
#
_symmetry.space_group_name_H-M   'P 1'
#
loop_
_entity.id
_entity.type
_entity.pdbx_description
1 polymer ?
#
loop_
_entity_poly.entity_id
_entity_poly.type
_entity_poly.pdbx_seq_one_letter_code
_entity_poly.pdbx_strand_id
1 'polypeptide(L)'
;MDAEGRGRRAPGGGVAAALRWSAQHQQQQQEQRCATCGGSGREDCRLCARWSDGDCTGCRACAGTRRAPCRSCGGSGSGRRAPVRISAKD
;
A
#
# COMPACT_ATOMS: atom_id res chain seq x y z
N MET A 1 -10.79 -37.10 18.85
CA MET A 1 -10.10 -37.64 17.67
C MET A 1 -11.19 -37.86 16.64
N ASP A 2 -11.34 -37.15 15.51
CA ASP A 2 -10.47 -36.31 14.66
C ASP A 2 -11.44 -35.39 13.84
N ALA A 3 -11.29 -34.06 13.75
CA ALA A 3 -10.36 -33.27 12.93
C ALA A 3 -10.48 -33.53 11.41
N GLU A 4 -11.20 -32.68 10.67
CA GLU A 4 -11.07 -32.32 9.22
C GLU A 4 -12.43 -31.77 8.74
N GLY A 5 -12.59 -30.64 8.07
CA GLY A 5 -11.72 -29.66 7.44
C GLY A 5 -12.65 -28.87 6.52
N ARG A 6 -13.03 -27.63 6.90
CA ARG A 6 -13.85 -26.75 6.05
C ARG A 6 -13.01 -26.24 4.88
N GLY A 7 -12.75 -27.11 3.92
CA GLY A 7 -12.19 -26.75 2.62
C GLY A 7 -13.24 -25.92 1.87
N ARG A 8 -12.97 -24.63 1.70
CA ARG A 8 -13.72 -23.75 0.80
C ARG A 8 -13.64 -24.36 -0.60
N ARG A 9 -14.71 -24.99 -1.09
CA ARG A 9 -14.77 -25.49 -2.47
C ARG A 9 -14.58 -24.29 -3.41
N ALA A 10 -13.52 -24.35 -4.23
CA ALA A 10 -13.33 -23.40 -5.32
C ALA A 10 -14.53 -23.49 -6.29
N PRO A 11 -14.97 -22.38 -6.91
CA PRO A 11 -15.99 -22.45 -7.93
C PRO A 11 -15.45 -23.25 -9.12
N GLY A 12 -16.15 -24.34 -9.47
CA GLY A 12 -16.00 -25.00 -10.76
C GLY A 12 -16.47 -24.04 -11.84
N GLY A 13 -15.54 -23.30 -12.44
CA GLY A 13 -15.82 -22.35 -13.51
C GLY A 13 -14.65 -22.36 -14.48
N GLY A 14 -14.94 -22.52 -15.77
CA GLY A 14 -13.92 -22.52 -16.82
C GLY A 14 -13.06 -21.26 -16.84
N VAL A 15 -12.05 -21.23 -17.70
CA VAL A 15 -11.02 -20.18 -17.78
C VAL A 15 -11.57 -18.74 -17.70
N ALA A 16 -12.76 -18.48 -18.25
CA ALA A 16 -13.44 -17.19 -18.16
C ALA A 16 -13.81 -16.78 -16.72
N ALA A 17 -14.26 -17.71 -15.87
CA ALA A 17 -14.56 -17.43 -14.47
C ALA A 17 -13.28 -17.16 -13.66
N ALA A 18 -12.20 -17.90 -13.93
CA ALA A 18 -10.91 -17.67 -13.30
C ALA A 18 -10.33 -16.29 -13.68
N LEU A 19 -10.41 -15.89 -14.95
CA LEU A 19 -9.97 -14.56 -15.41
C LEU A 19 -10.75 -13.42 -14.73
N ARG A 20 -12.08 -13.56 -14.60
CA ARG A 20 -12.92 -12.57 -13.90
C ARG A 20 -12.54 -12.44 -12.42
N TRP A 21 -12.33 -13.56 -11.74
CA TRP A 21 -11.87 -13.57 -10.34
C TRP A 21 -10.51 -12.88 -10.17
N SER A 22 -9.55 -13.20 -11.05
CA SER A 22 -8.21 -12.59 -11.04
C SER A 22 -8.25 -11.08 -11.28
N ALA A 23 -9.02 -10.62 -12.27
CA ALA A 23 -9.19 -9.20 -12.56
C ALA A 23 -9.79 -8.45 -11.36
N GLN A 24 -10.79 -9.04 -10.70
CA GLN A 24 -11.44 -8.46 -9.52
C GLN A 24 -10.48 -8.38 -8.32
N HIS A 25 -9.67 -9.41 -8.10
CA HIS A 25 -8.61 -9.39 -7.07
C HIS A 25 -7.50 -8.38 -7.39
N GLN A 26 -7.14 -8.22 -8.66
CA GLN A 26 -6.12 -7.27 -9.09
C GLN A 26 -6.59 -5.82 -8.93
N GLN A 27 -7.86 -5.55 -9.23
CA GLN A 27 -8.47 -4.23 -9.07
C GLN A 27 -8.57 -3.84 -7.58
N GLN A 28 -8.98 -4.79 -6.72
CA GLN A 28 -8.95 -4.59 -5.26
C GLN A 28 -7.53 -4.26 -4.75
N GLN A 29 -6.49 -4.93 -5.26
CA GLN A 29 -5.09 -4.64 -4.91
C GLN A 29 -4.65 -3.24 -5.37
N GLN A 30 -5.12 -2.76 -6.53
CA GLN A 30 -4.85 -1.39 -6.99
C GLN A 30 -5.53 -0.34 -6.11
N GLU A 31 -6.80 -0.54 -5.74
CA GLU A 31 -7.53 0.37 -4.82
C GLU A 31 -6.95 0.35 -3.40
N GLN A 32 -6.29 -0.73 -3.00
CA GLN A 32 -5.57 -0.81 -1.72
C GLN A 32 -4.27 0.00 -1.75
N ARG A 33 -3.67 0.27 -2.92
CA ARG A 33 -2.38 0.96 -3.04
C ARG A 33 -2.57 2.47 -3.06
N CYS A 34 -1.62 3.17 -2.47
CA CYS A 34 -1.60 4.62 -2.52
C CYS A 34 -1.29 5.06 -3.95
N ALA A 35 -2.25 5.73 -4.59
CA ALA A 35 -2.09 6.24 -5.96
C ALA A 35 -0.87 7.17 -6.13
N THR A 36 -0.48 7.89 -5.06
CA THR A 36 0.67 8.81 -5.10
C THR A 36 2.03 8.10 -5.13
N CYS A 37 2.19 6.99 -4.41
CA CYS A 37 3.48 6.28 -4.33
C CYS A 37 3.45 4.87 -4.94
N GLY A 38 2.34 4.48 -5.58
CA GLY A 38 2.16 3.19 -6.24
C GLY A 38 2.19 1.96 -5.30
N GLY A 39 2.07 2.16 -3.98
CA GLY A 39 2.24 1.09 -3.00
C GLY A 39 3.58 1.07 -2.26
N SER A 40 4.57 1.88 -2.68
CA SER A 40 5.92 1.84 -2.10
C SER A 40 6.04 2.47 -0.72
N GLY A 41 5.06 3.30 -0.33
CA GLY A 41 5.08 4.06 0.92
C GLY A 41 6.13 5.17 0.95
N ARG A 42 6.92 5.36 -0.11
CA ARG A 42 7.97 6.37 -0.17
C ARG A 42 7.83 7.19 -1.43
N GLU A 43 8.05 8.49 -1.32
CA GLU A 43 8.15 9.40 -2.45
C GLU A 43 9.54 10.04 -2.47
N ASP A 44 9.89 10.66 -3.59
CA ASP A 44 11.12 11.43 -3.70
C ASP A 44 11.09 12.59 -2.70
N CYS A 45 12.19 12.82 -1.99
CA CYS A 45 12.25 13.88 -1.01
C CYS A 45 12.19 15.23 -1.70
N ARG A 46 11.00 15.83 -1.70
CA ARG A 46 10.76 17.17 -2.28
C ARG A 46 11.72 18.25 -1.79
N LEU A 47 12.22 18.13 -0.56
CA LEU A 47 13.23 19.05 -0.05
C LEU A 47 14.56 18.86 -0.78
N CYS A 48 15.05 17.63 -0.96
CA CYS A 48 16.27 17.37 -1.72
C CYS A 48 16.08 17.64 -3.22
N ALA A 49 14.91 17.39 -3.81
CA ALA A 49 14.62 17.73 -5.20
C ALA A 49 14.58 19.25 -5.46
N ARG A 50 14.32 20.06 -4.41
CA ARG A 50 14.30 21.53 -4.50
C ARG A 50 15.71 22.14 -4.51
N TRP A 51 16.70 21.45 -3.96
CA TRP A 51 18.10 21.86 -4.00
C TRP A 51 18.81 21.06 -5.09
N SER A 52 19.03 21.67 -6.26
CA SER A 52 19.61 21.01 -7.43
C SER A 52 21.02 20.45 -7.24
N ASP A 53 21.73 20.83 -6.18
CA ASP A 53 23.07 20.33 -5.89
C ASP A 53 23.09 18.85 -5.48
N GLY A 54 21.92 18.21 -5.30
CA GLY A 54 21.81 16.77 -5.04
C GLY A 54 22.38 16.33 -3.68
N ASP A 55 22.92 17.28 -2.92
CA ASP A 55 23.45 17.09 -1.59
C ASP A 55 22.27 16.99 -0.61
N CYS A 56 21.95 15.74 -0.31
CA CYS A 56 20.89 15.39 0.62
C CYS A 56 21.48 15.15 2.03
N THR A 57 22.79 15.36 2.22
CA THR A 57 23.51 15.16 3.48
C THR A 57 22.95 16.11 4.54
N GLY A 58 22.35 15.56 5.60
CA GLY A 58 21.73 16.35 6.66
C GLY A 58 20.27 16.76 6.40
N CYS A 59 19.64 16.34 5.30
CA CYS A 59 18.21 16.54 5.14
C CYS A 59 17.43 15.73 6.19
N ARG A 60 16.90 16.41 7.22
CA ARG A 60 16.15 15.76 8.30
C ARG A 60 14.87 15.07 7.82
N ALA A 61 14.27 15.54 6.73
CA ALA A 61 13.02 15.00 6.22
C ALA A 61 13.17 13.61 5.59
N CYS A 62 14.34 13.25 5.06
CA CYS A 62 14.61 11.93 4.48
C CYS A 62 15.87 11.27 5.04
N ALA A 63 16.47 11.81 6.09
CA ALA A 63 17.71 11.34 6.72
C ALA A 63 18.84 11.06 5.70
N GLY A 64 18.98 11.92 4.68
CA GLY A 64 19.98 11.75 3.62
C GLY A 64 19.72 10.63 2.60
N THR A 65 18.60 9.92 2.68
CA THR A 65 18.29 8.80 1.77
C THR A 65 17.61 9.21 0.45
N ARG A 66 17.31 10.50 0.27
CA ARG A 66 16.46 11.06 -0.80
C ARG A 66 15.04 10.50 -0.88
N ARG A 67 14.64 9.57 -0.02
CA ARG A 67 13.30 8.99 0.03
C ARG A 67 12.60 9.44 1.29
N ALA A 68 11.50 10.16 1.15
CA ALA A 68 10.65 10.55 2.27
C ALA A 68 9.43 9.61 2.34
N PRO A 69 8.81 9.41 3.52
CA PRO A 69 7.52 8.76 3.62
C PRO A 69 6.50 9.50 2.76
N CYS A 70 5.70 8.75 2.00
CA CYS A 70 4.70 9.32 1.11
C CYS A 70 3.69 10.16 1.90
N ARG A 71 3.57 11.45 1.58
CA ARG A 71 2.67 12.40 2.24
C ARG A 71 1.20 12.03 2.17
N SER A 72 0.79 11.33 1.10
CA SER A 72 -0.61 10.94 0.89
C SER A 72 -1.02 9.76 1.76
N CYS A 73 -0.11 8.82 2.03
CA CYS A 73 -0.40 7.63 2.84
C CYS A 73 0.40 7.55 4.14
N GLY A 74 1.15 8.60 4.50
CA GLY A 74 1.98 8.66 5.70
C GLY A 74 3.08 7.59 5.78
N GLY A 75 3.47 6.97 4.66
CA GLY A 75 4.42 5.86 4.67
C GLY A 75 3.81 4.46 4.56
N SER A 76 2.49 4.32 4.69
CA SER A 76 1.85 3.00 4.73
C SER A 76 1.85 2.26 3.38
N GLY A 77 2.07 2.96 2.27
CA GLY A 77 1.93 2.41 0.92
C GLY A 77 0.48 2.15 0.51
N SER A 78 -0.45 2.11 1.45
CA SER A 78 -1.88 1.88 1.20
C SER A 78 -2.65 3.15 0.89
N GLY A 79 -3.58 3.09 -0.07
CA GLY A 79 -4.48 4.19 -0.44
C GLY A 79 -5.70 4.29 0.48
N ARG A 80 -6.02 3.20 1.19
CA ARG A 80 -7.00 3.25 2.27
C ARG A 80 -6.36 3.95 3.46
N ARG A 81 -6.99 5.03 3.93
CA ARG A 81 -6.75 5.46 5.32
C ARG A 81 -6.98 4.23 6.19
N ALA A 82 -5.99 3.86 7.00
CA ALA A 82 -6.17 2.79 7.97
C ALA A 82 -7.45 3.10 8.75
N PRO A 83 -8.38 2.14 8.94
CA PRO A 83 -9.56 2.37 9.74
C PRO A 83 -9.11 2.83 11.13
N VAL A 84 -9.39 4.10 11.45
CA VAL A 84 -9.09 4.66 12.76
C VAL A 84 -10.01 3.97 13.75
N ARG A 85 -9.42 3.21 14.67
CA ARG A 85 -10.11 2.67 15.85
C ARG A 85 -10.13 3.78 16.91
N ILE A 86 -11.16 4.61 16.89
CA ILE A 86 -11.46 5.52 18.00
C ILE A 86 -12.16 4.72 19.10
N SER A 87 -11.47 4.50 20.22
CA SER A 87 -12.11 4.07 21.46
C SER A 87 -12.70 5.30 22.14
N ALA A 88 -14.01 5.51 22.00
CA ALA A 88 -14.72 6.48 22.84
C ALA A 88 -14.69 5.94 24.28
N LYS A 89 -13.99 6.65 25.16
CA LYS A 89 -14.10 6.45 26.61
C LYS A 89 -15.20 7.41 27.06
N ASP A 90 -16.26 6.85 27.62
CA ASP A 90 -17.27 7.58 28.40
C ASP A 90 -16.61 8.16 29.66
#